data_AF-A0A7S4CE40-F1
#
_entry.id   AF-A0A7S4CE40-F1
#
_cell.length_a   1.000
_cell.length_b   1.000
_cell.length_c   1.000
_cell.angle_alpha   90.00
_cell.angle_beta   90.00
_cell.angle_gamma   90.00
#
_symmetry.space_group_name_H-M   'P 1'
#
loop_
_entity.id
_entity.type
_entity.pdbx_description
1 polymer ?
#
loop_
_entity_poly.entity_id
_entity_poly.type
_entity_poly.pdbx_seq_one_letter_code
_entity_poly.pdbx_strand_id
1 'polypeptide(L)'
;FFFAFFGWWCDCVLHPCLVGEMGLLTVGTPLSWEDVTKEMCDHVRRNGAVQYVHQFRKHKAQEETRAPRHLKWGEEIEYTIFKEDPANKRMQLSLRAPELLEVLNREYPEQSVCSTLV
;
A
#
# COMPACT_ATOMS: atom_id res chain seq x y z
N PHE A 1 -20.78 23.94 -38.04
CA PHE A 1 -19.42 24.51 -38.00
C PHE A 1 -19.23 25.11 -36.61
N PHE A 2 -18.44 24.60 -35.67
CA PHE A 2 -17.35 23.62 -35.67
C PHE A 2 -17.37 23.00 -34.27
N PHE A 3 -17.49 21.68 -34.17
CA PHE A 3 -17.23 20.93 -32.94
C PHE A 3 -15.71 20.68 -32.87
N ALA A 4 -15.10 20.90 -31.71
CA ALA A 4 -13.75 20.42 -31.43
C ALA A 4 -13.78 19.62 -30.12
N PHE A 5 -14.13 18.34 -30.24
CA PHE A 5 -13.73 17.31 -29.28
C PHE A 5 -12.26 17.02 -29.55
N PHE A 6 -11.36 17.44 -28.66
CA PHE A 6 -10.03 16.84 -28.60
C PHE A 6 -10.18 15.50 -27.85
N GLY A 7 -10.53 14.46 -28.62
CA GLY A 7 -10.46 13.08 -28.15
C GLY A 7 -9.00 12.66 -28.12
N TRP A 8 -8.41 12.62 -26.93
CA TRP A 8 -7.26 11.75 -26.69
C TRP A 8 -7.80 10.42 -26.16
N TRP A 9 -8.00 9.51 -27.10
CA TRP A 9 -8.32 8.12 -26.85
C TRP A 9 -7.04 7.45 -26.33
N CYS A 10 -6.91 7.31 -25.01
CA CYS A 10 -5.91 6.44 -24.43
C CYS A 10 -6.51 5.04 -24.38
N ASP A 11 -6.10 4.20 -25.33
CA ASP A 11 -6.36 2.75 -25.33
C ASP A 11 -5.73 2.10 -24.09
N CYS A 12 -6.47 2.12 -22.97
CA CYS A 12 -6.10 1.41 -21.73
C CYS A 12 -6.66 -0.03 -21.68
N VAL A 13 -7.05 -0.62 -22.82
CA VAL A 13 -7.89 -1.84 -22.85
C VAL A 13 -7.11 -3.15 -22.67
N LEU A 14 -5.76 -3.17 -22.66
CA LEU A 14 -5.05 -4.47 -22.74
C LEU A 14 -3.96 -4.74 -21.71
N HIS A 15 -3.73 -3.88 -20.72
CA HIS A 15 -2.78 -4.19 -19.65
C HIS A 15 -3.53 -4.38 -18.33
N PRO A 16 -3.52 -5.58 -17.72
CA PRO A 16 -3.98 -5.73 -16.36
C PRO A 16 -3.20 -4.75 -15.49
N CYS A 17 -3.90 -3.76 -14.95
CA CYS A 17 -3.37 -2.89 -13.93
C CYS A 17 -3.04 -3.81 -12.75
N LEU A 18 -1.76 -4.20 -12.62
CA LEU A 18 -1.28 -4.85 -11.40
C LEU A 18 -1.51 -3.85 -10.26
N VAL A 19 -2.59 -4.08 -9.52
CA VAL A 19 -2.95 -3.37 -8.30
C VAL A 19 -1.85 -3.68 -7.28
N GLY A 20 -1.38 -2.65 -6.57
CA GLY A 20 -0.43 -2.82 -5.48
C GLY A 20 -1.11 -3.57 -4.33
N GLU A 21 -0.46 -4.61 -3.83
CA GLU A 21 -0.85 -5.33 -2.62
C GLU A 21 -1.01 -4.31 -1.48
N MET A 22 -2.13 -4.37 -0.74
CA MET A 22 -2.16 -3.74 0.58
C MET A 22 -1.30 -4.61 1.49
N GLY A 23 -0.09 -4.15 1.78
CA GLY A 23 0.88 -4.91 2.57
C GLY A 23 0.41 -5.11 4.01
N LEU A 24 -0.38 -6.15 4.26
CA LEU A 24 -0.73 -6.56 5.60
C LEU A 24 0.53 -7.05 6.32
N LEU A 25 0.72 -6.57 7.55
CA LEU A 25 1.84 -6.98 8.39
C LEU A 25 1.86 -8.50 8.54
N THR A 26 2.95 -9.12 8.13
CA THR A 26 3.19 -10.54 8.44
C THR A 26 3.39 -10.67 9.94
N VAL A 27 2.72 -11.65 10.55
CA VAL A 27 2.81 -11.90 12.00
C VAL A 27 4.21 -12.43 12.31
N GLY A 28 5.07 -11.56 12.83
CA GLY A 28 6.37 -11.91 13.38
C GLY A 28 6.35 -11.92 14.91
N THR A 29 7.41 -12.43 15.52
CA THR A 29 7.65 -12.29 16.97
C THR A 29 8.39 -10.98 17.22
N PRO A 30 7.75 -9.95 17.82
CA PRO A 30 8.44 -8.71 18.13
C PRO A 30 9.46 -8.93 19.26
N LEU A 31 10.58 -8.22 19.19
CA LEU A 31 11.56 -8.17 20.27
C LEU A 31 11.19 -7.06 21.25
N SER A 32 11.30 -7.32 22.55
CA SER A 32 11.15 -6.27 23.57
C SER A 32 12.32 -5.28 23.49
N TRP A 33 12.15 -4.10 24.08
CA TRP A 33 13.22 -3.10 24.09
C TRP A 33 14.45 -3.60 24.86
N GLU A 34 14.24 -4.34 25.95
CA GLU A 34 15.33 -4.90 26.76
C GLU A 34 16.13 -5.98 26.02
N ASP A 35 15.47 -6.73 25.11
CA ASP A 35 16.11 -7.79 24.33
C ASP A 35 16.95 -7.24 23.15
N VAL A 36 16.75 -5.97 22.77
CA VAL A 36 17.46 -5.35 21.64
C VAL A 36 18.90 -5.02 22.05
N THR A 37 19.84 -5.80 21.52
CA THR A 37 21.27 -5.56 21.73
C THR A 37 21.85 -4.57 20.71
N LYS A 38 22.97 -3.93 21.06
CA LYS A 38 23.72 -3.06 20.15
C LYS A 38 24.14 -3.79 18.87
N GLU A 39 24.54 -5.05 18.96
CA GLU A 39 24.95 -5.86 17.82
C GLU A 39 23.80 -6.11 16.84
N MET A 40 22.58 -6.32 17.35
CA MET A 40 21.37 -6.48 16.54
C MET A 40 21.03 -5.18 15.82
N CYS A 41 21.10 -4.04 16.51
CA CYS A 41 20.93 -2.73 15.88
C CYS A 41 21.95 -2.50 14.75
N ASP A 42 23.22 -2.83 15.00
CA ASP A 42 24.29 -2.67 14.00
C ASP A 42 24.12 -3.65 12.82
N HIS A 43 23.62 -4.86 13.08
CA HIS A 43 23.24 -5.82 12.06
C HIS A 43 22.11 -5.29 11.16
N VAL A 44 21.02 -4.78 11.75
CA VAL A 44 19.89 -4.22 11.01
C VAL A 44 20.34 -3.03 10.15
N ARG A 45 21.14 -2.11 10.71
CA ARG A 45 21.68 -0.96 9.96
C ARG A 45 22.54 -1.38 8.78
N ARG A 46 23.49 -2.31 9.02
CA ARG A 46 24.38 -2.81 7.97
C ARG A 46 23.59 -3.47 6.85
N ASN A 47 22.65 -4.35 7.20
CA ASN A 47 21.86 -5.07 6.21
C ASN A 47 20.88 -4.16 5.47
N GLY A 48 20.27 -3.19 6.15
CA GLY A 48 19.43 -2.17 5.51
C GLY A 48 20.21 -1.35 4.47
N ALA A 49 21.45 -0.95 4.78
CA ALA A 49 22.31 -0.26 3.83
C ALA A 49 22.67 -1.13 2.61
N VAL A 50 22.97 -2.42 2.83
CA VAL A 50 23.25 -3.36 1.75
C VAL A 50 22.02 -3.58 0.85
N GLN A 51 20.83 -3.73 1.44
CA GLN A 51 19.56 -3.86 0.71
C GLN A 51 19.30 -2.61 -0.13
N TYR A 52 19.48 -1.43 0.44
CA TYR A 52 19.34 -0.17 -0.28
C TYR A 52 20.28 -0.09 -1.49
N VAL A 53 21.58 -0.38 -1.31
CA VAL A 53 22.57 -0.35 -2.40
C VAL A 53 22.21 -1.35 -3.50
N HIS A 54 21.73 -2.55 -3.13
CA HIS A 54 21.31 -3.56 -4.10
C HIS A 54 20.11 -3.07 -4.93
N GLN A 55 19.08 -2.54 -4.27
CA GLN A 55 17.88 -2.02 -4.92
C GLN A 55 18.20 -0.84 -5.83
N PHE A 56 19.04 0.09 -5.37
CA PHE A 56 19.51 1.21 -6.18
C PHE A 56 20.19 0.75 -7.48
N ARG A 57 21.16 -0.16 -7.37
CA ARG A 57 21.88 -0.70 -8.55
C ARG A 57 20.92 -1.40 -9.52
N LYS A 58 19.96 -2.17 -8.99
CA LYS A 58 18.94 -2.88 -9.78
C LYS A 58 18.06 -1.89 -10.56
N HIS A 59 17.57 -0.84 -9.90
CA HIS A 59 16.70 0.14 -10.55
C HIS A 59 17.46 0.99 -11.59
N LYS A 60 18.69 1.41 -11.28
CA LYS A 60 19.54 2.14 -12.22
C LYS A 60 19.82 1.33 -13.49
N ALA A 61 20.18 0.06 -13.36
CA ALA A 61 20.41 -0.81 -14.51
C ALA A 61 19.13 -1.04 -15.34
N GLN A 62 17.95 -1.01 -14.71
CA GLN A 62 16.66 -1.14 -15.41
C GLN A 62 16.31 0.12 -16.22
N GLU A 63 16.65 1.31 -15.72
CA GLU A 63 16.46 2.58 -16.42
C GLU A 63 17.32 2.65 -17.70
N GLU A 64 18.53 2.08 -17.67
CA GLU A 64 19.44 2.06 -18.81
C GLU A 64 19.08 1.00 -19.88
N THR A 65 18.31 -0.04 -19.54
CA THR A 65 18.11 -1.23 -20.40
C THR A 65 16.68 -1.51 -20.86
N ARG A 66 15.65 -0.83 -20.31
CA ARG A 66 14.23 -1.10 -20.63
C ARG A 66 13.45 0.16 -21.03
N ALA A 67 12.33 -0.05 -21.72
CA ALA A 67 11.35 1.00 -22.00
C ALA A 67 10.82 1.62 -20.69
N PRO A 68 10.52 2.94 -20.67
CA PRO A 68 10.06 3.64 -19.48
C PRO A 68 8.80 2.98 -18.94
N ARG A 69 8.80 2.62 -17.65
CA ARG A 69 7.59 2.13 -16.99
C ARG A 69 6.61 3.28 -16.83
N HIS A 70 5.33 2.97 -16.97
CA HIS A 70 4.27 3.92 -16.64
C HIS A 70 4.36 4.30 -15.16
N LEU A 71 4.27 5.59 -14.88
CA LEU A 71 4.18 6.12 -13.52
C LEU A 71 2.81 5.78 -12.96
N LYS A 72 2.75 4.76 -12.11
CA LYS A 72 1.58 4.48 -11.28
C LYS A 72 1.60 5.39 -10.06
N TRP A 73 0.44 5.93 -9.69
CA TRP A 73 0.26 6.76 -8.52
C TRP A 73 -1.02 6.35 -7.80
N GLY A 74 -1.11 6.69 -6.53
CA GLY A 74 -2.25 6.43 -5.66
C GLY A 74 -2.09 7.25 -4.37
N GLU A 75 -3.17 7.38 -3.61
CA GLU A 75 -3.17 8.03 -2.30
C GLU A 75 -3.42 7.02 -1.19
N GLU A 76 -2.87 7.27 0.01
CA GLU A 76 -3.13 6.50 1.22
C GLU A 76 -4.05 7.31 2.14
N ILE A 77 -5.15 6.71 2.59
CA ILE A 77 -6.15 7.35 3.44
C ILE A 77 -6.27 6.57 4.76
N GLU A 78 -6.15 7.28 5.88
CA GLU A 78 -6.33 6.72 7.23
C GLU A 78 -7.73 7.04 7.76
N TYR A 79 -8.46 6.02 8.23
CA TYR A 79 -9.79 6.16 8.80
C TYR A 79 -9.79 5.89 10.30
N THR A 80 -10.50 6.72 11.07
CA THR A 80 -10.80 6.47 12.48
C THR A 80 -12.28 6.14 12.65
N ILE A 81 -12.57 4.99 13.26
CA ILE A 81 -13.94 4.51 13.42
C ILE A 81 -14.45 4.88 14.81
N PHE A 82 -15.58 5.56 14.87
CA PHE A 82 -16.19 5.98 16.13
C PHE A 82 -17.54 5.31 16.35
N LYS A 83 -17.85 5.05 17.62
CA LYS A 83 -19.15 4.60 18.09
C LYS A 83 -19.82 5.72 18.88
N GLU A 84 -21.01 6.09 18.45
CA GLU A 84 -21.85 7.06 19.15
C GLU A 84 -22.66 6.37 20.27
N ASP A 85 -22.75 7.03 21.42
CA ASP A 85 -23.66 6.73 22.51
C ASP A 85 -24.59 7.94 22.72
N PRO A 86 -25.78 7.95 22.09
CA PRO A 86 -26.71 9.06 22.16
C PRO A 86 -27.31 9.27 23.56
N ALA A 87 -27.47 8.19 24.33
CA ALA A 87 -28.08 8.26 25.66
C ALA A 87 -27.18 9.03 26.64
N ASN A 88 -25.87 8.83 26.54
CA ASN A 88 -24.88 9.53 27.36
C ASN A 88 -24.23 10.72 26.65
N LYS A 89 -24.62 11.02 25.41
CA LYS A 89 -24.03 12.07 24.55
C LYS A 89 -22.50 11.94 24.44
N ARG A 90 -22.01 10.73 24.16
CA ARG A 90 -20.58 10.41 24.06
C ARG A 90 -20.23 9.82 22.71
N MET A 91 -19.00 10.04 22.27
CA MET A 91 -18.41 9.42 21.09
C MET A 91 -17.14 8.69 21.53
N GLN A 92 -17.01 7.42 21.19
CA GLN A 92 -15.88 6.57 21.60
C GLN A 92 -15.17 5.99 20.39
N LEU A 93 -13.85 5.82 20.50
CA LEU A 93 -13.09 5.12 19.49
C LEU A 93 -13.49 3.64 19.44
N SER A 94 -13.78 3.13 18.25
CA SER A 94 -14.04 1.71 18.03
C SER A 94 -12.72 0.96 17.89
N LEU A 95 -12.44 0.03 18.79
CA LEU A 95 -11.25 -0.83 18.75
C LEU A 95 -11.45 -2.09 17.89
N ARG A 96 -12.51 -2.11 17.07
CA ARG A 96 -12.91 -3.25 16.23
C ARG A 96 -12.18 -3.32 14.89
N ALA A 97 -11.09 -2.57 14.74
CA ALA A 97 -10.30 -2.54 13.51
C ALA A 97 -9.83 -3.94 13.05
N PRO A 98 -9.35 -4.84 13.93
CA PRO A 98 -8.91 -6.17 13.49
C PRO A 98 -10.03 -7.00 12.83
N GLU A 99 -11.22 -7.02 13.44
CA GLU A 99 -12.39 -7.74 12.93
C GLU A 99 -12.84 -7.18 11.56
N LEU A 100 -12.82 -5.85 11.42
CA LEU A 100 -13.21 -5.19 10.18
C LEU A 100 -12.19 -5.44 9.07
N LEU A 101 -10.89 -5.43 9.39
CA LEU A 101 -9.84 -5.76 8.44
C LEU A 101 -9.96 -7.21 7.94
N GLU A 102 -10.32 -8.16 8.80
CA GLU A 102 -10.59 -9.55 8.39
C GLU A 102 -11.76 -9.65 7.40
N VAL A 103 -12.86 -8.92 7.66
CA VAL A 103 -14.03 -8.89 6.76
C VAL A 103 -13.67 -8.23 5.43
N LEU A 104 -13.00 -7.07 5.47
CA LEU A 104 -12.59 -6.34 4.27
C LEU A 104 -11.66 -7.16 3.39
N ASN A 105 -10.67 -7.85 3.98
CA ASN A 105 -9.75 -8.70 3.24
C ASN A 105 -10.43 -9.93 2.62
N ARG A 106 -11.48 -10.46 3.27
CA ARG A 106 -12.26 -11.57 2.72
C ARG A 106 -13.16 -11.14 1.56
N GLU A 107 -13.81 -9.98 1.69
CA GLU A 107 -14.76 -9.48 0.68
C GLU A 107 -14.07 -8.81 -0.50
N TYR A 108 -12.97 -8.12 -0.24
CA TYR A 108 -12.12 -7.45 -1.23
C TYR A 108 -10.71 -8.06 -1.17
N PRO A 109 -10.54 -9.32 -1.60
CA PRO A 109 -9.21 -9.88 -1.71
C PRO A 109 -8.38 -9.01 -2.65
N GLU A 110 -7.07 -8.92 -2.42
CA GLU A 110 -6.14 -7.97 -3.05
C GLU A 110 -6.19 -7.88 -4.60
N GLN A 111 -6.83 -8.85 -5.25
CA GLN A 111 -6.96 -8.97 -6.70
C GLN A 111 -8.29 -8.44 -7.27
N SER A 112 -9.29 -8.07 -6.46
CA SER A 112 -10.67 -7.81 -6.93
C SER A 112 -11.05 -6.34 -7.17
N VAL A 113 -10.20 -5.37 -6.81
CA VAL A 113 -10.62 -3.95 -6.70
C VAL A 113 -10.70 -3.20 -8.05
N CYS A 114 -10.41 -3.85 -9.18
CA CYS A 114 -10.28 -3.15 -10.47
C CYS A 114 -11.53 -3.14 -11.39
N SER A 115 -12.74 -3.52 -10.95
CA SER A 115 -13.89 -3.66 -11.87
C SER A 115 -15.17 -2.89 -11.55
N THR A 116 -15.22 -1.97 -10.58
CA THR A 116 -16.53 -1.34 -10.20
C THR A 116 -16.54 0.19 -10.09
N LEU A 117 -15.52 0.89 -10.58
CA LEU A 117 -15.57 2.35 -10.70
C LEU A 117 -15.12 2.81 -12.09
N VAL A 118 -15.92 2.46 -13.10
CA VAL A 118 -16.08 3.21 -14.36
C VAL A 118 -17.56 3.20 -14.73
#